data_AF-A0A382DHK6-F1
#
_entry.id   AF-A0A382DHK6-F1
#
_cell.length_a   1.000
_cell.length_b   1.000
_cell.length_c   1.000
_cell.angle_alpha   90.00
_cell.angle_beta   90.00
_cell.angle_gamma   90.00
#
_symmetry.space_group_name_H-M   'P 1'
#
loop_
_entity.id
_entity.type
_entity.pdbx_description
1 polymer ?
#
loop_
_entity_poly.entity_id
_entity_poly.type
_entity_poly.pdbx_seq_one_letter_code
_entity_poly.pdbx_strand_id
1 'polypeptide(L)'
;MPSGKSQGPNNLPDRARGNLGSGQDMQIPITVDQRRQQLSELCTNILQQRPLIVASNRGPLEYHLSPEGKLQPRRGSGAIVTALSSLIQNFEFTWVANAMGEGDRRAQQEADGGRILSPLPTQKVSARYVITPRRMYHKFYNIFCNPLLWFLQHSMWSSAYTPNIDSTVHDAWATGYTPVNQAFADAIVAEADGRPAPIVMVNDYHLYLVPSMVRKQVPGAIIYHNIHIPWPSMRIWQLLPISIRTEICESLCASDIVAFQSQWDARSFQECCEAFIPGAHSNYAENIIEFNGHTTLVRAHPSSIDVEEVRAIADSQRAQEYLRHVGEFTAKHTIVRVDRAEP
;
A
#
# COMPACT_ATOMS: atom_id res chain seq x y z
N MET A 1 7.86 40.08 58.88
CA MET A 1 7.79 38.76 58.23
C MET A 1 8.26 38.88 56.77
N PRO A 2 9.59 38.91 56.57
CA PRO A 2 10.19 38.26 55.40
C PRO A 2 11.49 37.52 55.72
N SER A 3 12.00 36.78 54.72
CA SER A 3 13.32 36.14 54.59
C SER A 3 13.50 34.73 55.16
N GLY A 4 13.93 33.83 54.28
CA GLY A 4 14.29 32.44 54.60
C GLY A 4 14.77 31.70 53.35
N LYS A 5 16.01 31.97 52.92
CA LYS A 5 16.74 31.11 51.97
C LYS A 5 17.06 29.79 52.69
N SER A 6 16.82 28.64 52.05
CA SER A 6 17.53 27.39 52.39
C SER A 6 18.20 26.81 51.15
N GLN A 7 19.52 26.72 51.22
CA GLN A 7 20.40 26.08 50.26
C GLN A 7 20.16 24.56 50.24
N GLY A 8 20.08 23.97 49.04
CA GLY A 8 20.24 22.54 48.81
C GLY A 8 21.69 22.20 48.42
N PRO A 9 22.16 20.96 48.63
CA PRO A 9 23.55 20.65 48.90
C PRO A 9 24.49 20.64 47.67
N ASN A 10 25.63 21.33 47.83
CA ASN A 10 26.82 21.29 46.98
C ASN A 10 27.60 19.98 47.16
N ASN A 11 27.11 18.83 46.66
CA ASN A 11 27.97 17.64 46.45
C ASN A 11 27.23 16.56 45.66
N LEU A 12 27.25 16.65 44.33
CA LEU A 12 27.08 15.50 43.44
C LEU A 12 28.35 15.42 42.56
N PRO A 13 29.03 14.25 42.50
CA PRO A 13 30.28 14.12 41.76
C PRO A 13 30.06 14.27 40.25
N ASP A 14 30.89 15.11 39.65
CA ASP A 14 31.01 15.38 38.22
C ASP A 14 31.42 14.09 37.47
N ARG A 15 30.44 13.35 36.94
CA ARG A 15 30.64 12.13 36.14
C ARG A 15 30.00 12.22 34.76
N ALA A 16 30.03 13.41 34.13
CA ALA A 16 29.54 13.57 32.76
C ALA A 16 30.33 14.60 31.93
N ARG A 17 31.63 14.79 32.21
CA ARG A 17 32.53 15.61 31.38
C ARG A 17 33.64 14.80 30.72
N GLY A 18 33.26 13.70 30.07
CA GLY A 18 34.13 12.95 29.18
C GLY A 18 33.29 12.27 28.09
N ASN A 19 33.50 12.67 26.84
CA ASN A 19 32.90 12.12 25.61
C ASN A 19 31.45 12.52 25.26
N LEU A 20 31.11 13.80 25.37
CA LEU A 20 30.23 14.39 24.37
C LEU A 20 31.10 14.80 23.20
N GLY A 21 31.20 13.91 22.20
CA GLY A 21 31.81 14.26 20.91
C GLY A 21 31.19 15.56 20.40
N SER A 22 32.03 16.50 19.97
CA SER A 22 31.59 17.71 19.30
C SER A 22 30.64 17.31 18.17
N GLY A 23 29.44 17.89 18.13
CA GLY A 23 28.44 17.69 17.08
C GLY A 23 28.86 18.24 15.71
N GLN A 24 30.09 17.95 15.30
CA GLN A 24 30.74 18.33 14.05
C GLN A 24 31.10 17.10 13.20
N ASP A 25 30.85 15.88 13.68
CA ASP A 25 31.00 14.67 12.86
C ASP A 25 29.76 14.45 11.97
N MET A 26 29.86 15.06 10.78
CA MET A 26 29.35 14.58 9.49
C MET A 26 27.87 14.18 9.40
N GLN A 27 27.02 15.16 9.13
CA GLN A 27 26.02 15.01 8.07
C GLN A 27 26.27 16.12 7.05
N ILE A 28 27.02 15.80 6.00
CA ILE A 28 26.93 16.61 4.77
C ILE A 28 25.46 16.51 4.34
N PRO A 29 24.72 17.63 4.18
CA PRO A 29 23.35 17.56 3.73
C PRO A 29 23.36 16.93 2.34
N ILE A 30 22.95 15.66 2.25
CA ILE A 30 22.81 14.98 0.97
C ILE A 30 21.75 15.79 0.21
N THR A 31 22.15 16.35 -0.94
CA THR A 31 21.23 17.11 -1.79
C THR A 31 20.10 16.20 -2.26
N VAL A 32 18.97 16.77 -2.68
CA VAL A 32 17.86 15.97 -3.24
C VAL A 32 18.35 15.13 -4.42
N ASP A 33 19.23 15.69 -5.25
CA ASP A 33 19.82 15.01 -6.40
C ASP A 33 20.72 13.84 -5.98
N GLN A 34 21.56 14.03 -4.97
CA GLN A 34 22.40 12.95 -4.44
C GLN A 34 21.56 11.81 -3.83
N ARG A 35 20.45 12.12 -3.14
CA ARG A 35 19.51 11.09 -2.63
C ARG A 35 18.83 10.33 -3.76
N ARG A 36 18.40 11.04 -4.82
CA ARG A 36 17.81 10.41 -6.01
C ARG A 36 18.80 9.49 -6.70
N GLN A 37 20.05 9.92 -6.83
CA GLN A 37 21.10 9.10 -7.42
C GLN A 37 21.36 7.84 -6.58
N GLN A 38 21.54 7.98 -5.27
CA GLN A 38 21.73 6.83 -4.37
C GLN A 38 20.56 5.86 -4.41
N LEU A 39 19.32 6.37 -4.40
CA LEU A 39 18.12 5.54 -4.53
C LEU A 39 18.10 4.80 -5.88
N SER A 40 18.45 5.49 -6.97
CA SER A 40 18.51 4.90 -8.30
C SER A 40 19.54 3.77 -8.39
N GLU A 41 20.72 3.97 -7.82
CA GLU A 41 21.78 2.96 -7.75
C GLU A 41 21.35 1.75 -6.91
N LEU A 42 20.74 1.98 -5.74
CA LEU A 42 20.21 0.92 -4.88
C LEU A 42 19.11 0.11 -5.58
N CYS A 43 18.12 0.78 -6.17
CA CYS A 43 17.06 0.12 -6.93
C CYS A 43 17.64 -0.67 -8.10
N THR A 44 18.58 -0.11 -8.85
CA THR A 44 19.21 -0.82 -9.97
C THR A 44 19.90 -2.10 -9.50
N ASN A 45 20.70 -2.03 -8.44
CA ASN A 45 21.42 -3.18 -7.90
C ASN A 45 20.48 -4.27 -7.39
N ILE A 46 19.41 -3.89 -6.70
CA ILE A 46 18.42 -4.83 -6.15
C ILE A 46 17.61 -5.48 -7.29
N LEU A 47 17.11 -4.67 -8.24
CA LEU A 47 16.21 -5.13 -9.29
C LEU A 47 16.92 -5.95 -10.38
N GLN A 48 18.25 -5.81 -10.53
CA GLN A 48 19.06 -6.71 -11.35
C GLN A 48 19.13 -8.13 -10.77
N GLN A 49 19.07 -8.27 -9.44
CA GLN A 49 19.17 -9.57 -8.76
C GLN A 49 17.80 -10.22 -8.57
N ARG A 50 16.76 -9.41 -8.38
CA ARG A 50 15.40 -9.89 -8.10
C ARG A 50 14.39 -9.09 -8.92
N PRO A 51 13.57 -9.75 -9.75
CA PRO A 51 12.52 -9.05 -10.48
C PRO A 51 11.50 -8.45 -9.50
N LEU A 52 11.01 -7.25 -9.81
CA LEU A 52 9.95 -6.61 -9.06
C LEU A 52 8.58 -6.93 -9.65
N ILE A 53 7.66 -7.31 -8.78
CA ILE A 53 6.25 -7.51 -9.09
C ILE A 53 5.45 -6.64 -8.14
N VAL A 54 4.73 -5.65 -8.67
CA VAL A 54 3.79 -4.82 -7.91
C VAL A 54 2.40 -5.39 -8.10
N ALA A 55 1.61 -5.50 -7.03
CA ALA A 55 0.23 -5.95 -7.08
C ALA A 55 -0.70 -4.96 -6.38
N SER A 56 -1.79 -4.58 -7.04
CA SER A 56 -2.84 -3.72 -6.48
C SER A 56 -4.16 -3.96 -7.21
N ASN A 57 -5.28 -3.59 -6.60
CA ASN A 57 -6.60 -3.78 -7.24
C ASN A 57 -6.68 -3.09 -8.62
N ARG A 58 -6.14 -1.87 -8.75
CA ARG A 58 -6.05 -1.12 -10.01
C ARG A 58 -4.60 -0.95 -10.45
N GLY A 59 -4.36 -1.01 -11.75
CA GLY A 59 -3.04 -0.91 -12.35
C GLY A 59 -2.72 0.48 -12.92
N PRO A 60 -1.51 0.67 -13.46
CA PRO A 60 -1.03 1.94 -14.02
C PRO A 60 -1.58 2.23 -15.43
N LEU A 61 -2.31 1.26 -15.99
CA LEU A 61 -2.83 1.25 -17.35
C LEU A 61 -4.29 0.78 -17.32
N GLU A 62 -5.13 1.44 -18.09
CA GLU A 62 -6.53 1.07 -18.34
C GLU A 62 -6.76 1.08 -19.85
N TYR A 63 -7.50 0.11 -20.37
CA TYR A 63 -7.87 0.03 -21.78
C TYR A 63 -9.37 0.27 -21.97
N HIS A 64 -9.69 1.19 -22.87
CA HIS A 64 -11.04 1.41 -23.36
C HIS A 64 -11.19 0.94 -24.80
N LEU A 65 -12.41 0.58 -25.18
CA LEU A 65 -12.74 0.28 -26.58
C LEU A 65 -13.26 1.55 -27.25
N SER A 66 -12.67 1.92 -28.38
CA SER A 66 -13.22 2.98 -29.23
C SER A 66 -14.57 2.53 -29.83
N PRO A 67 -15.38 3.45 -30.40
CA PRO A 67 -16.59 3.09 -31.14
C PRO A 67 -16.34 2.07 -32.28
N GLU A 68 -15.15 2.09 -32.87
CA GLU A 68 -14.68 1.15 -33.90
C GLU A 68 -14.11 -0.16 -33.30
N GLY A 69 -14.20 -0.34 -31.99
CA GLY A 69 -13.73 -1.53 -31.28
C GLY A 69 -12.22 -1.64 -31.16
N LYS A 70 -11.44 -0.56 -31.27
CA LYS A 70 -9.98 -0.59 -31.07
C LYS A 70 -9.62 -0.36 -29.61
N LEU A 71 -8.59 -1.05 -29.12
CA LEU A 71 -8.02 -0.84 -27.79
C LEU A 71 -7.33 0.52 -27.72
N GLN A 72 -7.75 1.36 -26.79
CA GLN A 72 -7.16 2.67 -26.50
C GLN A 72 -6.58 2.66 -25.08
N PRO A 73 -5.25 2.72 -24.93
CA PRO A 73 -4.59 2.77 -23.64
C PRO A 73 -4.79 4.15 -22.98
N ARG A 74 -4.97 4.14 -21.68
CA ARG A 74 -5.04 5.34 -20.85
C ARG A 74 -4.27 5.10 -19.56
N ARG A 75 -3.64 6.16 -19.03
CA ARG A 75 -3.03 6.10 -17.70
C ARG A 75 -4.10 5.72 -16.67
N GLY A 76 -3.81 4.69 -15.89
CA GLY A 76 -4.65 4.24 -14.80
C GLY A 76 -4.83 5.33 -13.75
N SER A 77 -6.00 5.34 -13.12
CA SER A 77 -6.35 6.32 -12.10
C SER A 77 -6.21 5.73 -10.69
N GLY A 78 -5.53 6.47 -9.79
CA GLY A 78 -5.48 6.09 -8.37
C GLY A 78 -4.26 6.60 -7.62
N ALA A 79 -4.40 6.76 -6.31
CA ALA A 79 -3.34 7.25 -5.42
C ALA A 79 -2.07 6.40 -5.50
N ILE A 80 -2.18 5.07 -5.60
CA ILE A 80 -1.03 4.16 -5.69
C ILE A 80 -0.27 4.34 -7.03
N VAL A 81 -1.00 4.51 -8.14
CA VAL A 81 -0.38 4.75 -9.46
C VAL A 81 0.36 6.09 -9.47
N THR A 82 -0.19 7.11 -8.81
CA THR A 82 0.48 8.40 -8.62
C THR A 82 1.69 8.29 -7.69
N ALA A 83 1.54 7.62 -6.54
CA ALA A 83 2.61 7.45 -5.56
C ALA A 83 3.81 6.65 -6.09
N LEU A 84 3.58 5.75 -7.04
CA LEU A 84 4.61 4.93 -7.68
C LEU A 84 4.99 5.43 -9.09
N SER A 85 4.67 6.68 -9.44
CA SER A 85 4.97 7.26 -10.76
C SER A 85 6.47 7.20 -11.10
N SER A 86 7.34 7.54 -10.15
CA SER A 86 8.79 7.49 -10.35
C SER A 86 9.29 6.07 -10.60
N LEU A 87 8.70 5.06 -9.95
CA LEU A 87 9.03 3.67 -10.20
C LEU A 87 8.64 3.27 -11.63
N ILE A 88 7.41 3.62 -12.05
CA ILE A 88 6.86 3.38 -13.40
C ILE A 88 7.74 3.99 -14.51
N GLN A 89 8.34 5.15 -14.28
CA GLN A 89 9.14 5.86 -15.28
C GLN A 89 10.59 5.37 -15.36
N ASN A 90 11.17 4.96 -14.23
CA ASN A 90 12.61 4.72 -14.14
C ASN A 90 13.00 3.25 -14.28
N PHE A 91 12.14 2.32 -13.87
CA PHE A 91 12.49 0.90 -13.75
C PHE A 91 11.55 -0.01 -14.55
N GLU A 92 12.11 -1.12 -15.02
CA GLU A 92 11.34 -2.20 -15.65
C GLU A 92 10.85 -3.18 -14.60
N PHE A 93 9.53 -3.39 -14.54
CA PHE A 93 8.90 -4.32 -13.61
C PHE A 93 7.50 -4.71 -14.11
N THR A 94 6.92 -5.71 -13.46
CA THR A 94 5.56 -6.17 -13.77
C THR A 94 4.56 -5.68 -12.73
N TRP A 95 3.41 -5.21 -13.19
CA TRP A 95 2.30 -4.79 -12.35
C TRP A 95 1.09 -5.70 -12.58
N VAL A 96 0.73 -6.46 -11.54
CA VAL A 96 -0.46 -7.32 -11.52
C VAL A 96 -1.66 -6.52 -11.00
N ALA A 97 -2.74 -6.47 -11.77
CA ALA A 97 -3.96 -5.72 -11.40
C ALA A 97 -5.23 -6.42 -11.86
N ASN A 98 -6.41 -6.06 -11.34
CA ASN A 98 -7.66 -6.58 -11.90
C ASN A 98 -7.93 -5.98 -13.29
N ALA A 99 -8.51 -6.77 -14.19
CA ALA A 99 -9.13 -6.24 -15.39
C ALA A 99 -10.43 -5.48 -15.01
N MET A 100 -10.40 -4.15 -15.07
CA MET A 100 -11.49 -3.28 -14.61
C MET A 100 -12.61 -3.20 -15.65
N GLY A 101 -12.26 -3.24 -16.94
CA GLY A 101 -13.21 -3.14 -18.05
C GLY A 101 -13.07 -4.24 -19.09
N GLU A 102 -13.94 -4.20 -20.10
CA GLU A 102 -13.87 -5.10 -21.25
C GLU A 102 -12.59 -4.88 -22.07
N GLY A 103 -12.12 -3.63 -22.16
CA GLY A 103 -10.85 -3.31 -22.83
C GLY A 103 -9.66 -4.00 -22.16
N ASP A 104 -9.55 -3.96 -20.82
CA ASP A 104 -8.47 -4.64 -20.10
C ASP A 104 -8.51 -6.16 -20.32
N ARG A 105 -9.71 -6.75 -20.29
CA ARG A 105 -9.90 -8.20 -20.52
C ARG A 105 -9.43 -8.59 -21.91
N ARG A 106 -9.84 -7.83 -22.92
CA ARG A 106 -9.43 -8.06 -24.30
C ARG A 106 -7.93 -7.85 -24.49
N ALA A 107 -7.37 -6.78 -23.93
CA ALA A 107 -5.93 -6.51 -23.98
C ALA A 107 -5.12 -7.66 -23.38
N GLN A 108 -5.57 -8.23 -22.25
CA GLN A 108 -4.92 -9.38 -21.62
C GLN A 108 -5.07 -10.68 -22.41
N GLN A 109 -6.19 -10.88 -23.10
CA GLN A 109 -6.41 -12.05 -23.96
C GLN A 109 -5.58 -11.99 -25.25
N GLU A 110 -5.35 -10.78 -25.78
CA GLU A 110 -4.50 -10.54 -26.96
C GLU A 110 -3.00 -10.50 -26.63
N ALA A 111 -2.63 -10.51 -25.34
CA ALA A 111 -1.25 -10.40 -24.89
C ALA A 111 -0.44 -11.69 -25.10
N ASP A 112 0.54 -11.66 -26.00
CA ASP A 112 1.52 -12.74 -26.14
C ASP A 112 2.44 -12.80 -24.90
N GLY A 113 2.62 -13.98 -24.33
CA GLY A 113 3.39 -14.17 -23.09
C GLY A 113 2.73 -13.66 -21.80
N GLY A 114 1.45 -13.26 -21.84
CA GLY A 114 0.64 -12.98 -20.64
C GLY A 114 0.90 -11.64 -19.94
N ARG A 115 1.75 -10.77 -20.50
CA ARG A 115 2.02 -9.41 -20.02
C ARG A 115 1.93 -8.40 -21.15
N ILE A 116 1.57 -7.16 -20.82
CA ILE A 116 1.37 -6.06 -21.77
C ILE A 116 2.34 -4.95 -21.43
N LEU A 117 3.33 -4.69 -22.28
CA LEU A 117 4.21 -3.54 -22.11
C LEU A 117 3.39 -2.24 -22.27
N SER A 118 3.56 -1.29 -21.34
CA SER A 118 2.83 -0.02 -21.43
C SER A 118 3.14 0.70 -22.74
N PRO A 119 2.11 1.04 -23.54
CA PRO A 119 2.29 1.82 -24.77
C PRO A 119 2.39 3.33 -24.49
N LEU A 120 2.22 3.75 -23.23
CA LEU A 120 2.26 5.17 -22.86
C LEU A 120 3.71 5.67 -22.82
N PRO A 121 4.00 6.88 -23.36
CA PRO A 121 5.35 7.43 -23.36
C PRO A 121 5.95 7.42 -21.95
N THR A 122 7.25 7.16 -21.86
CA THR A 122 8.04 7.18 -20.61
C THR A 122 7.73 6.08 -19.58
N GLN A 123 6.68 5.27 -19.76
CA GLN A 123 6.39 4.17 -18.83
C GLN A 123 7.18 2.91 -19.21
N LYS A 124 7.91 2.36 -18.24
CA LYS A 124 8.70 1.11 -18.38
C LYS A 124 8.02 -0.11 -17.73
N VAL A 125 6.76 0.04 -17.33
CA VAL A 125 5.99 -1.01 -16.64
C VAL A 125 5.30 -1.95 -17.63
N SER A 126 5.29 -3.24 -17.32
CA SER A 126 4.42 -4.22 -17.96
C SER A 126 3.20 -4.50 -17.08
N ALA A 127 1.99 -4.49 -17.63
CA ALA A 127 0.77 -4.86 -16.92
C ALA A 127 0.44 -6.34 -17.14
N ARG A 128 -0.06 -7.01 -16.09
CA ARG A 128 -0.69 -8.34 -16.16
C ARG A 128 -2.04 -8.26 -15.47
N TYR A 129 -3.12 -8.41 -16.22
CA TYR A 129 -4.46 -8.33 -15.68
C TYR A 129 -4.95 -9.71 -15.20
N VAL A 130 -5.49 -9.71 -13.98
CA VAL A 130 -6.26 -10.82 -13.41
C VAL A 130 -7.69 -10.71 -13.93
N ILE A 131 -8.10 -11.70 -14.72
CA ILE A 131 -9.47 -11.79 -15.25
C ILE A 131 -10.30 -12.69 -14.34
N THR A 132 -11.20 -12.10 -13.57
CA THR A 132 -12.17 -12.83 -12.74
C THR A 132 -13.60 -12.65 -13.30
N PRO A 133 -14.52 -13.61 -13.07
CA PRO A 133 -15.93 -13.44 -13.44
C PRO A 133 -16.53 -12.18 -12.79
N ARG A 134 -17.38 -11.44 -13.52
CA ARG A 134 -18.00 -10.19 -13.01
C ARG A 134 -18.69 -10.38 -11.65
N ARG A 135 -19.39 -11.50 -11.45
CA ARG A 135 -20.04 -11.85 -10.17
C ARG A 135 -19.04 -12.04 -9.01
N MET A 136 -17.88 -12.61 -9.29
CA MET A 136 -16.82 -12.83 -8.29
C MET A 136 -16.19 -11.48 -7.91
N TYR A 137 -15.87 -10.65 -8.90
CA TYR A 137 -15.38 -9.29 -8.65
C TYR A 137 -16.40 -8.43 -7.89
N HIS A 138 -17.69 -8.55 -8.18
CA HIS A 138 -18.75 -7.86 -7.43
C HIS A 138 -18.72 -8.25 -5.95
N LYS A 139 -18.69 -9.55 -5.62
CA LYS A 139 -18.61 -10.04 -4.24
C LYS A 139 -17.33 -9.56 -3.54
N PHE A 140 -16.20 -9.65 -4.23
CA PHE A 140 -14.92 -9.13 -3.76
C PHE A 140 -14.98 -7.63 -3.44
N TYR A 141 -15.35 -6.79 -4.41
CA TYR A 141 -15.17 -5.35 -4.32
C TYR A 141 -16.38 -4.63 -3.68
N ASN A 142 -17.60 -4.97 -4.13
CA ASN A 142 -18.84 -4.30 -3.76
C ASN A 142 -19.56 -4.92 -2.56
N ILE A 143 -19.01 -5.96 -1.94
CA ILE A 143 -19.55 -6.53 -0.69
C ILE A 143 -18.44 -6.60 0.36
N PHE A 144 -17.28 -7.16 0.02
CA PHE A 144 -16.22 -7.40 0.99
C PHE A 144 -15.23 -6.24 1.16
N CYS A 145 -14.69 -5.67 0.08
CA CYS A 145 -13.71 -4.60 0.20
C CYS A 145 -14.35 -3.28 0.67
N ASN A 146 -15.21 -2.65 -0.15
CA ASN A 146 -15.71 -1.30 0.16
C ASN A 146 -16.78 -1.26 1.26
N PRO A 147 -17.81 -2.13 1.30
CA PRO A 147 -18.79 -2.03 2.38
C PRO A 147 -18.31 -2.63 3.71
N LEU A 148 -17.46 -3.67 3.66
CA LEU A 148 -17.01 -4.36 4.87
C LEU A 148 -15.66 -3.84 5.38
N LEU A 149 -14.56 -4.12 4.69
CA LEU A 149 -13.21 -3.76 5.16
C LEU A 149 -12.99 -2.25 5.28
N TRP A 150 -13.38 -1.47 4.26
CA TRP A 150 -13.20 -0.02 4.28
C TRP A 150 -13.93 0.63 5.46
N PHE A 151 -15.22 0.34 5.67
CA PHE A 151 -15.97 0.94 6.77
C PHE A 151 -15.44 0.50 8.14
N LEU A 152 -15.07 -0.78 8.29
CA LEU A 152 -14.45 -1.30 9.51
C LEU A 152 -13.18 -0.52 9.85
N GLN A 153 -12.26 -0.43 8.89
CA GLN A 153 -10.93 0.14 9.09
C GLN A 153 -10.97 1.66 9.31
N HIS A 154 -11.96 2.35 8.73
CA HIS A 154 -12.22 3.76 8.99
C HIS A 154 -13.08 4.00 10.24
N SER A 155 -13.39 2.95 11.02
CA SER A 155 -14.24 3.04 12.22
C SER A 155 -15.60 3.72 11.95
N MET A 156 -16.15 3.51 10.75
CA MET A 156 -17.41 4.12 10.30
C MET A 156 -18.66 3.32 10.69
N TRP A 157 -18.49 2.18 11.35
CA TRP A 157 -19.60 1.39 11.85
C TRP A 157 -20.12 1.90 13.18
N SER A 158 -21.44 1.96 13.28
CA SER A 158 -22.10 2.10 14.57
C SER A 158 -22.35 0.69 15.08
N SER A 159 -21.55 0.21 16.02
CA SER A 159 -21.55 -1.19 16.50
C SER A 159 -22.91 -1.69 17.01
N ALA A 160 -23.84 -0.78 17.34
CA ALA A 160 -25.21 -1.11 17.70
C ALA A 160 -26.09 -1.53 16.49
N TYR A 161 -25.69 -1.19 15.26
CA TYR A 161 -26.50 -1.37 14.04
C TYR A 161 -25.74 -1.99 12.86
N THR A 162 -24.42 -1.80 12.79
CA THR A 162 -23.55 -2.29 11.72
C THR A 162 -22.20 -2.76 12.30
N PRO A 163 -21.56 -3.75 11.67
CA PRO A 163 -21.96 -4.45 10.45
C PRO A 163 -23.02 -5.53 10.70
N ASN A 164 -23.87 -5.76 9.71
CA ASN A 164 -24.65 -6.99 9.66
C ASN A 164 -23.83 -8.04 8.91
N ILE A 165 -23.06 -8.84 9.64
CA ILE A 165 -22.33 -9.97 9.07
C ILE A 165 -23.30 -11.14 8.96
N ASP A 166 -23.73 -11.41 7.74
CA ASP A 166 -24.71 -12.43 7.41
C ASP A 166 -24.14 -13.45 6.39
N SER A 167 -25.01 -14.31 5.87
CA SER A 167 -24.63 -15.27 4.81
C SER A 167 -24.05 -14.62 3.56
N THR A 168 -24.40 -13.36 3.26
CA THR A 168 -23.90 -12.61 2.11
C THR A 168 -22.42 -12.29 2.28
N VAL A 169 -22.00 -11.89 3.49
CA VAL A 169 -20.58 -11.64 3.81
C VAL A 169 -19.76 -12.92 3.72
N HIS A 170 -20.26 -14.03 4.27
CA HIS A 170 -19.57 -15.33 4.20
C HIS A 170 -19.46 -15.87 2.77
N ASP A 171 -20.51 -15.74 1.97
CA ASP A 171 -20.48 -16.09 0.55
C ASP A 171 -19.53 -15.17 -0.24
N ALA A 172 -19.48 -13.88 0.08
CA ALA A 172 -18.58 -12.93 -0.56
C ALA A 172 -17.11 -13.20 -0.21
N TRP A 173 -16.82 -13.60 1.03
CA TRP A 173 -15.51 -14.11 1.43
C TRP A 173 -15.11 -15.32 0.60
N ALA A 174 -15.92 -16.38 0.65
CA ALA A 174 -15.58 -17.69 0.07
C ALA A 174 -15.55 -17.69 -1.47
N THR A 175 -16.42 -16.93 -2.13
CA THR A 175 -16.60 -16.97 -3.59
C THR A 175 -16.23 -15.67 -4.31
N GLY A 176 -15.77 -14.67 -3.56
CA GLY A 176 -15.30 -13.38 -4.06
C GLY A 176 -13.88 -13.08 -3.58
N TYR A 177 -13.71 -12.78 -2.29
CA TYR A 177 -12.45 -12.26 -1.75
C TYR A 177 -11.30 -13.26 -1.82
N THR A 178 -11.50 -14.48 -1.31
CA THR A 178 -10.47 -15.52 -1.33
C THR A 178 -10.09 -15.93 -2.76
N PRO A 179 -11.03 -16.23 -3.68
CA PRO A 179 -10.68 -16.60 -5.05
C PRO A 179 -10.01 -15.47 -5.85
N VAL A 180 -10.39 -14.20 -5.63
CA VAL A 180 -9.70 -13.07 -6.29
C VAL A 180 -8.27 -12.97 -5.77
N ASN A 181 -8.03 -13.05 -4.46
CA ASN A 181 -6.69 -13.05 -3.90
C ASN A 181 -5.85 -14.23 -4.42
N GLN A 182 -6.45 -15.42 -4.54
CA GLN A 182 -5.80 -16.58 -5.13
C GLN A 182 -5.40 -16.33 -6.59
N ALA A 183 -6.29 -15.74 -7.40
CA ALA A 183 -5.98 -15.43 -8.79
C ALA A 183 -4.85 -14.38 -8.93
N PHE A 184 -4.72 -13.44 -7.97
CA PHE A 184 -3.55 -12.56 -7.90
C PHE A 184 -2.28 -13.32 -7.54
N ALA A 185 -2.34 -14.19 -6.53
CA ALA A 185 -1.19 -15.01 -6.14
C ALA A 185 -0.73 -15.90 -7.30
N ASP A 186 -1.64 -16.53 -8.03
CA ASP A 186 -1.33 -17.36 -9.20
C ASP A 186 -0.66 -16.54 -10.31
N ALA A 187 -1.15 -15.32 -10.56
CA ALA A 187 -0.52 -14.42 -11.54
C ALA A 187 0.88 -13.99 -11.11
N ILE A 188 1.11 -13.73 -9.81
CA ILE A 188 2.43 -13.39 -9.26
C ILE A 188 3.38 -14.59 -9.37
N VAL A 189 2.91 -15.80 -9.03
CA VAL A 189 3.69 -17.04 -9.13
C VAL A 189 4.08 -17.31 -10.58
N ALA A 190 3.16 -17.12 -11.52
CA ALA A 190 3.45 -17.27 -12.95
C ALA A 190 4.45 -16.21 -13.47
N GLU A 191 4.54 -15.04 -12.85
CA GLU A 191 5.60 -14.07 -13.15
C GLU A 191 6.94 -14.40 -12.47
N ALA A 192 6.93 -15.19 -11.40
CA ALA A 192 8.13 -15.65 -10.71
C ALA A 192 8.76 -16.88 -11.38
N ASP A 193 7.98 -17.65 -12.14
CA ASP A 193 8.41 -18.93 -12.71
C ASP A 193 9.61 -18.77 -13.66
N GLY A 194 10.60 -19.64 -13.47
CA GLY A 194 11.87 -19.62 -14.21
C GLY A 194 12.77 -18.40 -13.96
N ARG A 195 12.49 -17.57 -12.94
CA ARG A 195 13.25 -16.35 -12.60
C ARG A 195 13.84 -16.42 -11.18
N PRO A 196 14.83 -15.57 -10.85
CA PRO A 196 15.25 -15.39 -9.46
C PRO A 196 14.06 -15.00 -8.57
N ALA A 197 14.13 -15.36 -7.29
CA ALA A 197 13.05 -15.11 -6.35
C ALA A 197 12.67 -13.61 -6.31
N PRO A 198 11.41 -13.25 -6.60
CA PRO A 198 11.02 -11.86 -6.83
C PRO A 198 10.98 -11.04 -5.55
N ILE A 199 10.92 -9.72 -5.72
CA ILE A 199 10.36 -8.81 -4.74
C ILE A 199 8.89 -8.59 -5.13
N VAL A 200 7.98 -8.87 -4.21
CA VAL A 200 6.53 -8.75 -4.40
C VAL A 200 6.03 -7.62 -3.52
N MET A 201 5.66 -6.50 -4.14
CA MET A 201 5.05 -5.35 -3.47
C MET A 201 3.53 -5.41 -3.59
N VAL A 202 2.87 -5.94 -2.57
CA VAL A 202 1.42 -6.01 -2.48
C VAL A 202 0.88 -4.71 -1.88
N ASN A 203 -0.16 -4.15 -2.49
CA ASN A 203 -0.72 -2.88 -2.06
C ASN A 203 -2.19 -3.01 -1.71
N ASP A 204 -2.48 -2.48 -0.53
CA ASP A 204 -3.78 -2.15 0.01
C ASP A 204 -4.63 -3.33 0.52
N TYR A 205 -5.75 -3.00 1.16
CA TYR A 205 -6.65 -3.93 1.86
C TYR A 205 -7.38 -4.94 0.96
N HIS A 206 -7.33 -4.70 -0.34
CA HIS A 206 -7.89 -5.58 -1.35
C HIS A 206 -7.18 -6.95 -1.40
N LEU A 207 -5.91 -7.01 -1.01
CA LEU A 207 -5.04 -8.14 -1.33
C LEU A 207 -4.43 -8.82 -0.09
N TYR A 208 -5.12 -8.80 1.06
CA TYR A 208 -4.56 -9.29 2.33
C TYR A 208 -4.18 -10.78 2.35
N LEU A 209 -4.77 -11.61 1.49
CA LEU A 209 -4.47 -13.05 1.44
C LEU A 209 -3.31 -13.40 0.50
N VAL A 210 -2.91 -12.47 -0.37
CA VAL A 210 -1.84 -12.69 -1.35
C VAL A 210 -0.52 -13.10 -0.69
N PRO A 211 -0.03 -12.48 0.40
CA PRO A 211 1.28 -12.82 0.96
C PRO A 211 1.44 -14.30 1.33
N SER A 212 0.49 -14.89 2.06
CA SER A 212 0.58 -16.32 2.41
C SER A 212 0.45 -17.23 1.18
N MET A 213 -0.43 -16.89 0.24
CA MET A 213 -0.63 -17.67 -0.99
C MET A 213 0.62 -17.68 -1.87
N VAL A 214 1.32 -16.54 -1.97
CA VAL A 214 2.58 -16.42 -2.70
C VAL A 214 3.70 -17.13 -1.95
N ARG A 215 3.85 -16.91 -0.63
CA ARG A 215 4.91 -17.52 0.19
C ARG A 215 4.90 -19.05 0.11
N LYS A 216 3.71 -19.67 0.08
CA LYS A 216 3.55 -21.12 -0.04
C LYS A 216 4.15 -21.68 -1.34
N GLN A 217 4.06 -20.92 -2.44
CA GLN A 217 4.52 -21.35 -3.76
C GLN A 217 5.93 -20.83 -4.11
N VAL A 218 6.32 -19.67 -3.55
CA VAL A 218 7.62 -19.02 -3.78
C VAL A 218 8.24 -18.66 -2.43
N PRO A 219 8.77 -19.64 -1.66
CA PRO A 219 9.28 -19.40 -0.31
C PRO A 219 10.40 -18.36 -0.23
N GLY A 220 11.19 -18.19 -1.31
CA GLY A 220 12.30 -17.24 -1.37
C GLY A 220 11.93 -15.80 -1.77
N ALA A 221 10.65 -15.53 -2.08
CA ALA A 221 10.20 -14.18 -2.45
C ALA A 221 10.45 -13.20 -1.28
N ILE A 222 10.74 -11.95 -1.57
CA ILE A 222 10.66 -10.88 -0.55
C ILE A 222 9.29 -10.23 -0.73
N ILE A 223 8.44 -10.29 0.28
CA ILE A 223 7.06 -9.80 0.25
C ILE A 223 6.95 -8.56 1.12
N TYR A 224 6.61 -7.44 0.48
CA TYR A 224 6.32 -6.16 1.10
C TYR A 224 4.83 -5.85 0.91
N HIS A 225 4.06 -5.79 2.00
CA HIS A 225 2.64 -5.43 1.96
C HIS A 225 2.44 -4.02 2.51
N ASN A 226 2.00 -3.08 1.68
CA ASN A 226 1.73 -1.69 2.10
C ASN A 226 0.23 -1.45 2.23
N ILE A 227 -0.21 -0.98 3.39
CA ILE A 227 -1.61 -0.70 3.71
C ILE A 227 -1.80 0.82 3.69
N HIS A 228 -2.69 1.27 2.81
CA HIS A 228 -2.88 2.70 2.50
C HIS A 228 -4.02 3.34 3.30
N ILE A 229 -4.84 2.52 3.95
CA ILE A 229 -5.93 2.94 4.83
C ILE A 229 -5.57 2.68 6.30
N PRO A 230 -6.27 3.29 7.27
CA PRO A 230 -5.99 3.06 8.68
C PRO A 230 -6.10 1.59 9.06
N TRP A 231 -5.37 1.20 10.10
CA TRP A 231 -5.54 -0.11 10.74
C TRP A 231 -6.20 0.09 12.10
N PRO A 232 -7.40 -0.45 12.32
CA PRO A 232 -8.16 -0.15 13.51
C PRO A 232 -7.62 -0.91 14.72
N SER A 233 -7.97 -0.44 15.93
CA SER A 233 -7.65 -1.18 17.16
C SER A 233 -8.27 -2.58 17.17
N MET A 234 -7.73 -3.48 17.99
CA MET A 234 -8.25 -4.84 18.14
C MET A 234 -9.75 -4.90 18.46
N ARG A 235 -10.30 -3.91 19.18
CA ARG A 235 -11.73 -3.87 19.57
C ARG A 235 -12.66 -3.64 18.39
N ILE A 236 -12.17 -2.97 17.36
CA ILE A 236 -12.90 -2.74 16.12
C ILE A 236 -12.63 -3.93 15.19
N TRP A 237 -11.37 -4.33 15.00
CA TRP A 237 -11.00 -5.47 14.14
C TRP A 237 -11.71 -6.78 14.53
N GLN A 238 -11.94 -7.03 15.83
CA GLN A 238 -12.65 -8.21 16.31
C GLN A 238 -14.12 -8.30 15.86
N LEU A 239 -14.70 -7.23 15.30
CA LEU A 239 -16.05 -7.27 14.73
C LEU A 239 -16.12 -8.19 13.51
N LEU A 240 -15.01 -8.47 12.84
CA LEU A 240 -14.95 -9.49 11.79
C LEU A 240 -15.10 -10.91 12.37
N PRO A 241 -15.65 -11.87 11.59
CA PRO A 241 -15.71 -13.26 11.99
C PRO A 241 -14.32 -13.80 12.34
N ILE A 242 -14.25 -14.68 13.34
CA ILE A 242 -12.99 -15.21 13.88
C ILE A 242 -12.12 -15.82 12.77
N SER A 243 -12.70 -16.63 11.88
CA SER A 243 -11.94 -17.24 10.78
C SER A 243 -11.34 -16.21 9.83
N ILE A 244 -12.14 -15.23 9.43
CA ILE A 244 -11.75 -14.18 8.47
C ILE A 244 -10.63 -13.30 9.03
N ARG A 245 -10.79 -12.79 10.25
CA ARG A 245 -9.80 -11.88 10.86
C ARG A 245 -8.48 -12.59 11.13
N THR A 246 -8.53 -13.87 11.53
CA THR A 246 -7.34 -14.68 11.81
C THR A 246 -6.60 -14.96 10.51
N GLU A 247 -7.30 -15.40 9.46
CA GLU A 247 -6.70 -15.71 8.15
C GLU A 247 -6.05 -14.48 7.50
N ILE A 248 -6.67 -13.29 7.63
CA ILE A 248 -6.07 -12.03 7.17
C ILE A 248 -4.78 -11.72 7.93
N CYS A 249 -4.81 -11.75 9.27
CA CYS A 249 -3.64 -11.43 10.08
C CYS A 249 -2.50 -12.43 9.88
N GLU A 250 -2.81 -13.74 9.81
CA GLU A 250 -1.84 -14.80 9.51
C GLU A 250 -1.22 -14.59 8.13
N SER A 251 -2.03 -14.24 7.14
CA SER A 251 -1.52 -13.99 5.80
C SER A 251 -0.57 -12.79 5.78
N LEU A 252 -0.93 -11.68 6.41
CA LEU A 252 -0.05 -10.53 6.52
C LEU A 252 1.27 -10.86 7.23
N CYS A 253 1.26 -11.73 8.25
CA CYS A 253 2.47 -12.24 8.92
C CYS A 253 3.33 -13.19 8.06
N ALA A 254 2.89 -13.56 6.85
CA ALA A 254 3.74 -14.25 5.86
C ALA A 254 4.58 -13.26 5.01
N SER A 255 4.35 -11.95 5.18
CA SER A 255 5.14 -10.89 4.54
C SER A 255 6.43 -10.64 5.32
N ASP A 256 7.54 -10.35 4.62
CA ASP A 256 8.78 -9.89 5.26
C ASP A 256 8.58 -8.51 5.90
N ILE A 257 7.78 -7.66 5.26
CA ILE A 257 7.45 -6.32 5.76
C ILE A 257 5.96 -6.06 5.58
N VAL A 258 5.29 -5.61 6.64
CA VAL A 258 3.97 -4.99 6.57
C VAL A 258 4.12 -3.51 6.94
N ALA A 259 3.76 -2.64 6.01
CA ALA A 259 3.89 -1.19 6.15
C ALA A 259 2.53 -0.50 6.24
N PHE A 260 2.48 0.56 7.05
CA PHE A 260 1.30 1.38 7.32
C PHE A 260 1.60 2.86 7.12
N GLN A 261 0.57 3.70 7.11
CA GLN A 261 0.73 5.15 6.99
C GLN A 261 1.15 5.80 8.32
N SER A 262 0.87 5.17 9.47
CA SER A 262 1.23 5.70 10.79
C SER A 262 1.80 4.63 11.72
N GLN A 263 2.55 5.08 12.74
CA GLN A 263 3.02 4.19 13.82
C GLN A 263 1.88 3.66 14.69
N TRP A 264 0.74 4.37 14.75
CA TRP A 264 -0.43 3.94 15.50
C TRP A 264 -1.13 2.75 14.83
N ASP A 265 -1.24 2.78 13.51
CA ASP A 265 -1.77 1.65 12.72
C ASP A 265 -0.85 0.43 12.85
N ALA A 266 0.46 0.65 12.73
CA ALA A 266 1.49 -0.36 12.91
C ALA A 266 1.38 -1.05 14.29
N ARG A 267 1.23 -0.27 15.36
CA ARG A 267 1.03 -0.81 16.71
C ARG A 267 -0.30 -1.55 16.85
N SER A 268 -1.39 -0.99 16.31
CA SER A 268 -2.71 -1.63 16.34
C SER A 268 -2.71 -2.98 15.61
N PHE A 269 -1.94 -3.11 14.52
CA PHE A 269 -1.75 -4.37 13.83
C PHE A 269 -1.00 -5.40 14.67
N GLN A 270 0.10 -5.01 15.33
CA GLN A 270 0.83 -5.90 16.25
C GLN A 270 -0.07 -6.41 17.38
N GLU A 271 -0.90 -5.54 17.95
CA GLU A 271 -1.88 -5.90 18.99
C GLU A 271 -2.94 -6.88 18.44
N CYS A 272 -3.42 -6.67 17.20
CA CYS A 272 -4.35 -7.60 16.55
C CYS A 272 -3.72 -8.98 16.33
N CYS A 273 -2.48 -9.03 15.83
CA CYS A 273 -1.78 -10.29 15.59
C CYS A 273 -1.53 -11.05 16.89
N GLU A 274 -1.02 -10.39 17.93
CA GLU A 274 -0.78 -11.00 19.24
C GLU A 274 -2.10 -11.48 19.90
N ALA A 275 -3.20 -10.75 19.71
CA ALA A 275 -4.49 -11.12 20.30
C ALA A 275 -5.22 -12.25 19.55
N PHE A 276 -5.08 -12.33 18.21
CA PHE A 276 -5.94 -13.17 17.38
C PHE A 276 -5.25 -14.38 16.75
N ILE A 277 -3.92 -14.38 16.67
CA ILE A 277 -3.15 -15.50 16.11
C ILE A 277 -2.48 -16.27 17.25
N PRO A 278 -2.93 -17.51 17.55
CA PRO A 278 -2.25 -18.35 18.54
C PRO A 278 -0.78 -18.59 18.17
N GLY A 279 0.14 -18.25 19.07
CA GLY A 279 1.58 -18.44 18.87
C GLY A 279 2.27 -17.31 18.10
N ALA A 280 1.57 -16.22 17.76
CA ALA A 280 2.23 -15.00 17.32
C ALA A 280 2.78 -14.22 18.52
N HIS A 281 4.02 -13.73 18.41
CA HIS A 281 4.68 -12.94 19.43
C HIS A 281 5.15 -11.61 18.87
N SER A 282 4.70 -10.51 19.48
CA SER A 282 5.06 -9.15 19.06
C SER A 282 6.20 -8.60 19.92
N ASN A 283 7.29 -8.18 19.29
CA ASN A 283 8.28 -7.33 19.94
C ASN A 283 8.05 -5.88 19.51
N TYR A 284 7.42 -5.12 20.41
CA TYR A 284 7.04 -3.72 20.17
C TYR A 284 8.22 -2.75 20.15
N ALA A 285 9.37 -3.11 20.74
CA ALA A 285 10.57 -2.26 20.70
C ALA A 285 11.23 -2.29 19.32
N GLU A 286 11.24 -3.46 18.70
CA GLU A 286 11.86 -3.70 17.37
C GLU A 286 10.85 -3.55 16.23
N ASN A 287 9.56 -3.41 16.55
CA ASN A 287 8.43 -3.44 15.63
C ASN A 287 8.48 -4.69 14.75
N ILE A 288 8.50 -5.86 15.38
CA ILE A 288 8.47 -7.16 14.69
C ILE A 288 7.38 -8.05 15.25
N ILE A 289 6.93 -9.00 14.43
CA ILE A 289 6.05 -10.10 14.81
C ILE A 289 6.75 -11.40 14.42
N GLU A 290 6.85 -12.33 15.36
CA GLU A 290 7.33 -13.69 15.12
C GLU A 290 6.14 -14.64 15.10
N PHE A 291 6.00 -15.39 14.01
CA PHE A 291 4.92 -16.36 13.84
C PHE A 291 5.37 -17.52 12.93
N ASN A 292 5.17 -18.77 13.37
CA ASN A 292 5.56 -19.97 12.62
C ASN A 292 7.02 -19.97 12.11
N GLY A 293 7.94 -19.44 12.91
CA GLY A 293 9.37 -19.34 12.56
C GLY A 293 9.69 -18.27 11.51
N HIS A 294 8.72 -17.43 11.15
CA HIS A 294 8.89 -16.27 10.27
C HIS A 294 8.86 -14.97 11.09
N THR A 295 9.75 -14.04 10.76
CA THR A 295 9.79 -12.71 11.36
C THR A 295 9.28 -11.67 10.36
N THR A 296 8.20 -10.98 10.71
CA THR A 296 7.64 -9.88 9.92
C THR A 296 8.04 -8.55 10.54
N LEU A 297 8.65 -7.68 9.74
CA LEU A 297 8.91 -6.30 10.13
C LEU A 297 7.64 -5.47 9.98
N VAL A 298 7.24 -4.77 11.03
CA VAL A 298 6.09 -3.87 11.02
C VAL A 298 6.59 -2.43 10.96
N ARG A 299 6.19 -1.65 9.96
CA ARG A 299 6.78 -0.32 9.68
C ARG A 299 5.73 0.74 9.39
N ALA A 300 6.10 2.00 9.63
CA ALA A 300 5.33 3.16 9.19
C ALA A 300 6.06 3.83 8.03
N HIS A 301 5.50 3.73 6.82
CA HIS A 301 5.99 4.34 5.59
C HIS A 301 4.89 5.27 5.04
N PRO A 302 4.74 6.49 5.59
CA PRO A 302 3.72 7.43 5.13
C PRO A 302 3.96 7.81 3.67
N SER A 303 2.93 7.65 2.85
CA SER A 303 2.95 8.04 1.44
C SER A 303 2.98 9.57 1.32
N SER A 304 3.67 10.05 0.28
CA SER A 304 3.75 11.46 -0.06
C SER A 304 3.40 11.66 -1.53
N ILE A 305 3.40 12.91 -1.98
CA ILE A 305 3.20 13.31 -3.37
C ILE A 305 4.54 13.53 -4.08
N ASP A 306 4.53 13.39 -5.40
CA ASP A 306 5.57 13.97 -6.23
C ASP A 306 5.38 15.50 -6.28
N VAL A 307 6.16 16.20 -5.46
CA VAL A 307 6.08 17.66 -5.31
C VAL A 307 6.40 18.38 -6.63
N GLU A 308 7.29 17.82 -7.45
CA GLU A 308 7.68 18.42 -8.73
C GLU A 308 6.58 18.23 -9.77
N GLU A 309 5.99 17.03 -9.87
CA GLU A 309 4.83 16.77 -10.73
C GLU A 309 3.65 17.69 -10.36
N VAL A 310 3.34 17.82 -9.06
CA VAL A 310 2.22 18.66 -8.59
C VAL A 310 2.46 20.15 -8.87
N ARG A 311 3.69 20.66 -8.68
CA ARG A 311 4.04 22.04 -9.04
C ARG A 311 3.91 22.28 -10.55
N ALA A 312 4.43 21.37 -11.37
CA ALA A 312 4.33 21.47 -12.82
C ALA A 312 2.87 21.49 -13.31
N ILE A 313 1.98 20.72 -12.67
CA ILE A 313 0.54 20.75 -12.94
C ILE A 313 -0.06 22.10 -12.55
N ALA A 314 0.27 22.63 -11.36
CA ALA A 314 -0.23 23.91 -10.88
C ALA A 314 0.21 25.10 -11.77
N ASP A 315 1.42 25.04 -12.33
CA ASP A 315 1.97 26.06 -13.22
C ASP A 315 1.54 25.89 -14.69
N SER A 316 0.80 24.82 -15.00
CA SER A 316 0.38 24.54 -16.38
C SER A 316 -0.60 25.58 -16.93
N GLN A 317 -0.55 25.81 -18.25
CA GLN A 317 -1.49 26.71 -18.93
C GLN A 317 -2.94 26.35 -18.63
N ARG A 318 -3.27 25.05 -18.59
CA ARG A 318 -4.60 24.55 -18.26
C ARG A 318 -5.04 24.96 -16.85
N ALA A 319 -4.14 24.88 -15.86
CA ALA A 319 -4.45 25.31 -14.49
C ALA A 319 -4.68 26.83 -14.44
N GLN A 320 -3.87 27.62 -15.13
CA GLN A 320 -4.04 29.08 -15.21
C GLN A 320 -5.34 29.51 -15.93
N GLU A 321 -5.74 28.79 -16.98
CA GLU A 321 -7.04 28.96 -17.63
C GLU A 321 -8.20 28.64 -16.69
N TYR A 322 -8.10 27.53 -15.94
CA TYR A 322 -9.13 27.14 -15.00
C TYR A 322 -9.24 28.13 -13.83
N LEU A 323 -8.12 28.64 -13.31
CA LEU A 323 -8.10 29.67 -12.27
C LEU A 323 -8.83 30.94 -12.70
N ARG A 324 -8.68 31.37 -13.96
CA ARG A 324 -9.44 32.51 -14.51
C ARG A 324 -10.94 32.25 -14.51
N HIS A 325 -11.35 31.04 -14.86
CA HIS A 325 -12.77 30.67 -14.86
C HIS A 325 -13.37 30.58 -13.46
N VAL A 326 -12.61 30.00 -12.51
CA VAL A 326 -13.07 29.86 -11.12
C VAL A 326 -13.03 31.20 -10.37
N GLY A 327 -12.20 32.15 -10.83
CA GLY A 327 -12.00 33.45 -10.19
C GLY A 327 -13.30 34.21 -9.88
N GLU A 328 -14.31 34.13 -10.76
CA GLU A 328 -15.63 34.75 -10.56
C GLU A 328 -16.39 34.18 -9.33
N PHE A 329 -16.07 32.95 -8.93
CA PHE A 329 -16.66 32.26 -7.78
C PHE A 329 -15.82 32.39 -6.51
N THR A 330 -14.69 33.10 -6.56
CA THR A 330 -13.80 33.30 -5.41
C THR A 330 -14.02 34.67 -4.76
N ALA A 331 -13.80 34.73 -3.46
CA ALA A 331 -13.78 35.96 -2.67
C ALA A 331 -12.37 36.23 -2.13
N LYS A 332 -12.20 37.37 -1.42
CA LYS A 332 -10.94 37.72 -0.71
C LYS A 332 -10.39 36.55 0.12
N HIS A 333 -11.27 35.76 0.72
CA HIS A 333 -10.93 34.47 1.32
C HIS A 333 -11.91 33.43 0.77
N THR A 334 -11.37 32.36 0.20
CA THR A 334 -12.16 31.24 -0.35
C THR A 334 -11.73 29.97 0.36
N ILE A 335 -12.70 29.23 0.89
CA ILE A 335 -12.47 27.91 1.48
C ILE A 335 -12.75 26.89 0.39
N VAL A 336 -11.74 26.07 0.08
CA VAL A 336 -11.85 25.00 -0.91
C VAL A 336 -11.70 23.66 -0.20
N ARG A 337 -12.61 22.74 -0.47
CA ARG A 337 -12.59 21.36 0.00
C ARG A 337 -12.58 20.45 -1.23
N VAL A 338 -11.57 19.58 -1.34
CA VAL A 338 -11.44 18.63 -2.45
C VAL A 338 -11.29 17.25 -1.86
N ASP A 339 -12.38 16.49 -1.86
CA ASP A 339 -12.42 15.13 -1.33
C ASP A 339 -13.21 14.23 -2.27
N ARG A 340 -12.97 12.93 -2.16
CA ARG A 340 -13.93 11.96 -2.68
C ARG A 340 -15.24 12.11 -1.91
N ALA A 341 -16.36 11.94 -2.59
CA ALA A 341 -17.68 11.94 -1.95
C ALA A 341 -17.83 10.70 -1.07
N GLU A 342 -17.44 10.84 0.20
CA GLU A 342 -17.50 9.82 1.25
C GLU A 342 -18.13 10.41 2.53
N PRO A 343 -18.75 9.58 3.40
CA PRO A 343 -19.46 10.03 4.59
C PRO A 343 -18.61 10.84 5.59
#